data_AF-N9M7N1-F1
#
_entry.id   AF-N9M7N1-F1
#
_cell.length_a   1.000
_cell.length_b   1.000
_cell.length_c   1.000
_cell.angle_alpha   90.00
_cell.angle_beta   90.00
_cell.angle_gamma   90.00
#
_symmetry.space_group_name_H-M   'P 1'
#
loop_
_entity.id
_entity.type
_entity.pdbx_description
1 polymer ?
#
loop_
_entity_poly.entity_id
_entity_poly.type
_entity_poly.pdbx_seq_one_letter_code
_entity_poly.pdbx_strand_id
1 'polypeptide(L)'
;MSEQPQPRSVKKLVILGALVLCIPIFLVSMAFLAVNSDAKNQEKYKQQQAEMIARIEAREAAEKLKAEQDANSTQAASESAVTLP
;
A
#
# COMPACT_ATOMS: atom_id res chain seq x y z
N MET A 1 28.18 50.15 -45.66
CA MET A 1 27.89 49.75 -44.27
C MET A 1 27.74 48.24 -44.28
N SER A 2 28.82 47.51 -43.94
CA SER A 2 28.84 46.05 -44.01
C SER A 2 28.25 45.49 -42.71
N GLU A 3 27.01 45.04 -42.75
CA GLU A 3 26.41 44.33 -41.62
C GLU A 3 27.04 42.93 -41.53
N GLN A 4 27.88 42.75 -40.51
CA GLN A 4 28.41 41.43 -40.18
C GLN A 4 27.31 40.66 -39.42
N PRO A 5 26.89 39.45 -39.87
CA PRO A 5 25.88 38.68 -39.16
C PRO A 5 26.46 38.22 -37.82
N GLN A 6 25.87 38.72 -36.73
CA GLN A 6 26.26 38.34 -35.37
C GLN A 6 26.20 36.81 -35.24
N PRO A 7 27.25 36.12 -34.77
CA PRO A 7 27.24 34.67 -34.67
C PRO A 7 26.17 34.24 -33.67
N ARG A 8 25.02 33.80 -34.18
CA ARG A 8 23.89 33.30 -33.41
C ARG A 8 24.43 32.27 -32.42
N SER A 9 24.13 32.42 -31.13
CA SER A 9 24.73 31.62 -30.06
C SER A 9 24.30 30.15 -30.15
N VAL A 10 24.98 29.37 -31.01
CA VAL A 10 24.70 27.96 -31.32
C VAL A 10 24.70 27.11 -30.04
N LYS A 11 25.56 27.46 -29.07
CA LYS A 11 25.60 26.85 -27.75
C LYS A 11 24.27 26.94 -26.99
N LYS A 12 23.57 28.08 -27.07
CA LYS A 12 22.25 28.24 -26.44
C LYS A 12 21.18 27.41 -27.14
N LEU A 13 21.26 27.27 -28.47
CA LEU A 13 20.36 26.40 -29.25
C LEU A 13 20.55 24.92 -28.89
N VAL A 14 21.80 24.47 -28.70
CA VAL A 14 22.09 23.09 -28.27
C VAL A 14 21.57 22.83 -26.85
N ILE A 15 21.78 23.76 -25.92
CA ILE A 15 21.27 23.64 -24.55
C ILE A 15 19.74 23.61 -24.53
N LEU A 16 19.07 24.46 -25.31
CA LEU A 16 17.61 24.46 -25.42
C LEU A 16 17.08 23.17 -26.05
N GLY A 17 17.73 22.67 -27.10
CA GLY A 17 17.38 21.38 -27.73
C GLY A 17 17.56 20.21 -26.76
N ALA A 18 18.66 20.19 -26.01
CA ALA A 18 18.91 19.18 -24.99
C ALA A 18 17.89 19.25 -23.85
N LEU A 19 17.51 20.45 -23.40
CA LEU A 19 16.46 20.65 -22.39
C LEU A 19 15.12 20.08 -22.84
N VAL A 20 14.70 20.35 -24.08
CA VAL A 20 13.45 19.80 -24.63
C VAL A 20 13.49 18.28 -24.71
N LEU A 21 14.63 17.70 -25.08
CA LEU A 21 14.80 16.25 -25.13
C LEU A 21 14.89 15.62 -23.72
N CYS A 22 15.39 16.36 -22.73
CA CYS A 22 15.57 15.88 -21.36
C CYS A 22 14.25 15.80 -20.58
N ILE A 23 13.33 16.75 -20.81
CA ILE A 23 12.00 16.79 -20.16
C ILE A 23 11.23 15.45 -20.27
N PRO A 24 11.02 14.83 -21.45
CA PRO A 24 10.27 13.58 -21.54
C PRO A 24 10.95 12.42 -20.80
N ILE A 25 12.28 12.31 -20.86
CA ILE A 25 13.04 11.27 -20.13
C ILE A 25 12.91 11.47 -18.62
N PHE A 26 12.96 12.72 -18.16
CA PHE A 26 12.79 13.08 -16.77
C PHE A 26 11.37 12.74 -16.27
N LEU A 27 10.34 13.04 -17.05
CA LEU A 27 8.95 12.72 -16.71
C LEU A 27 8.72 11.21 -16.58
N VAL A 28 9.21 10.41 -17.52
CA VAL A 28 9.10 8.94 -17.44
C VAL A 28 9.85 8.43 -16.21
N SER A 29 11.07 8.91 -15.95
CA SER A 29 11.86 8.51 -14.77
C SER A 29 11.17 8.88 -13.46
N MET A 30 10.60 10.08 -13.36
CA MET A 30 9.83 10.52 -12.19
C MET A 30 8.54 9.72 -12.02
N ALA A 31 7.85 9.35 -13.10
CA ALA A 31 6.67 8.51 -13.03
C ALA A 31 7.01 7.12 -12.44
N PHE A 32 8.09 6.48 -12.89
CA PHE A 32 8.56 5.22 -12.32
C PHE A 32 8.97 5.36 -10.85
N LEU A 33 9.65 6.45 -10.49
CA LEU A 33 10.10 6.68 -9.11
C LEU A 33 8.92 6.97 -8.17
N ALA A 34 7.92 7.73 -8.63
CA ALA A 34 6.70 8.01 -7.87
C ALA A 34 5.89 6.72 -7.64
N VAL A 35 5.69 5.89 -8.66
CA VAL A 35 5.00 4.59 -8.53
C VAL A 35 5.73 3.66 -7.57
N ASN A 36 7.05 3.58 -7.66
CA ASN A 36 7.84 2.71 -6.79
C ASN A 36 7.94 3.26 -5.35
N SER A 37 7.97 4.59 -5.19
CA SER A 37 7.85 5.23 -3.88
C SER A 37 6.49 4.98 -3.24
N ASP A 38 5.42 4.98 -4.03
CA ASP A 38 4.06 4.70 -3.54
C ASP A 38 3.91 3.22 -3.13
N ALA A 39 4.58 2.30 -3.85
CA ALA A 39 4.63 0.88 -3.51
C ALA A 39 5.28 0.62 -2.13
N LYS A 40 6.36 1.33 -1.79
CA LYS A 40 7.00 1.21 -0.46
C LYS A 40 6.11 1.68 0.68
N ASN A 41 5.19 2.61 0.42
CA ASN A 41 4.23 3.02 1.43
C ASN A 41 3.12 1.97 1.57
N GLN A 42 2.66 1.38 0.46
CA GLN A 42 1.69 0.28 0.48
C GLN A 42 2.23 -0.99 1.16
N GLU A 43 3.52 -1.29 1.06
CA GLU A 43 4.11 -2.43 1.76
C GLU A 43 3.90 -2.38 3.28
N LYS A 44 4.04 -1.18 3.89
CA LYS A 44 3.81 -1.02 5.33
C LYS A 44 2.36 -1.26 5.71
N TYR A 45 1.42 -0.78 4.90
CA TYR A 45 0.00 -1.05 5.10
C TYR A 45 -0.33 -2.53 4.94
N LYS A 46 0.29 -3.21 3.97
CA LYS A 46 0.10 -4.64 3.75
C LYS A 46 0.68 -5.49 4.87
N GLN A 47 1.83 -5.12 5.41
CA GLN A 47 2.41 -5.80 6.57
C GLN A 47 1.53 -5.66 7.80
N GLN A 48 0.99 -4.46 8.06
CA GLN A 48 0.05 -4.24 9.16
C GLN A 48 -1.27 -4.97 8.96
N GLN A 49 -1.82 -4.99 7.74
CA GLN A 49 -3.00 -5.79 7.43
C GLN A 49 -2.76 -7.28 7.65
N ALA A 50 -1.63 -7.81 7.19
CA ALA A 50 -1.30 -9.23 7.38
C ALA A 50 -1.19 -9.59 8.87
N GLU A 51 -0.56 -8.74 9.68
CA GLU A 51 -0.48 -8.95 11.14
C GLU A 51 -1.86 -8.86 11.81
N MET A 52 -2.68 -7.90 11.39
CA MET A 52 -4.02 -7.71 11.93
C MET A 52 -4.95 -8.88 11.58
N ILE A 53 -4.92 -9.36 10.33
CA ILE A 53 -5.72 -10.50 9.88
C ILE A 53 -5.34 -11.76 10.66
N ALA A 54 -4.04 -12.04 10.84
CA ALA A 54 -3.59 -13.20 11.60
C ALA A 54 -4.07 -13.18 13.06
N ARG A 55 -4.11 -11.99 13.69
CA ARG A 55 -4.64 -11.82 15.05
C ARG A 55 -6.16 -11.96 15.13
N ILE A 56 -6.89 -11.51 14.11
CA ILE A 56 -8.35 -11.65 14.05
C ILE A 56 -8.71 -13.13 13.87
N GLU A 57 -8.06 -13.85 12.97
CA GLU A 57 -8.32 -15.27 12.73
C GLU A 57 -8.06 -16.13 13.99
N ALA A 58 -6.97 -15.87 14.70
CA ALA A 58 -6.68 -16.55 15.97
C ALA A 58 -7.72 -16.26 17.06
N ARG A 59 -8.25 -15.02 17.11
CA ARG A 59 -9.32 -14.66 18.04
C ARG A 59 -10.66 -15.25 17.62
N GLU A 60 -11.01 -15.24 16.34
CA GLU A 60 -12.25 -15.80 15.84
C GLU A 60 -12.31 -17.32 16.11
N ALA A 61 -11.21 -18.04 15.88
CA ALA A 61 -11.14 -19.48 16.21
C ALA A 61 -11.31 -19.74 17.72
N ALA A 62 -10.66 -18.93 18.56
CA ALA A 62 -10.80 -19.04 20.01
C ALA A 62 -12.19 -18.65 20.50
N GLU A 63 -12.83 -17.66 19.87
CA GLU A 63 -14.16 -17.16 20.23
C GLU A 63 -15.25 -18.12 19.76
N LYS A 64 -15.10 -18.81 18.62
CA LYS A 64 -16.00 -19.89 18.20
C LYS A 64 -15.93 -21.09 19.15
N LEU A 65 -14.72 -21.49 19.54
CA LEU A 65 -14.54 -22.57 20.53
C LEU A 65 -15.13 -22.18 21.90
N LYS A 66 -14.98 -20.92 22.31
CA LYS A 66 -15.62 -20.41 23.52
C LYS A 66 -17.14 -20.33 23.41
N ALA A 67 -17.67 -19.88 22.28
CA ALA A 67 -19.11 -19.79 22.05
C ALA A 67 -19.76 -21.19 22.01
N GLU A 68 -19.11 -22.19 21.42
CA GLU A 68 -19.55 -23.59 21.50
C GLU A 68 -19.45 -24.16 22.92
N GLN A 69 -18.41 -23.81 23.67
CA GLN A 69 -18.30 -24.22 25.08
C GLN A 69 -19.33 -23.54 25.99
N ASP A 70 -19.60 -22.24 25.83
CA ASP A 70 -20.60 -21.53 26.62
C ASP A 70 -22.02 -22.00 26.26
N ALA A 71 -22.30 -22.31 24.98
CA ALA A 71 -23.57 -22.89 24.55
C ALA A 71 -23.78 -24.31 25.15
N ASN A 72 -22.75 -25.16 25.12
CA ASN A 72 -22.80 -26.50 25.68
C ASN A 72 -22.87 -26.49 27.23
N SER A 73 -22.14 -25.59 27.88
CA SER A 73 -22.18 -25.43 29.35
C SER A 73 -23.53 -24.88 29.84
N THR A 74 -24.16 -24.00 29.07
CA THR A 74 -25.50 -23.45 29.38
C THR A 74 -26.61 -24.50 29.19
N GLN A 75 -26.49 -25.38 28.18
CA GLN A 75 -27.39 -26.52 28.02
C GLN A 75 -27.20 -27.58 29.11
N ALA A 76 -25.97 -27.95 29.46
CA ALA A 76 -25.69 -28.93 30.51
C ALA A 76 -26.16 -28.47 31.91
N ALA A 77 -26.09 -27.17 32.20
CA ALA A 77 -26.61 -26.59 33.44
C ALA A 77 -28.15 -26.56 33.49
N SER A 78 -28.82 -26.38 32.35
CA SER A 78 -30.29 -26.42 32.27
C SER A 78 -30.84 -27.84 32.39
N GLU A 79 -30.16 -28.85 31.83
CA GLU A 79 -30.59 -30.24 31.93
C GLU A 79 -30.38 -30.82 33.35
N SER A 80 -29.30 -30.43 34.04
CA SER A 80 -29.02 -30.88 35.41
C SER A 80 -29.98 -30.32 36.46
N ALA A 81 -30.65 -29.19 36.18
CA ALA A 81 -31.62 -28.57 37.08
C ALA A 81 -33.05 -29.14 36.93
N VAL A 82 -33.35 -29.81 35.82
CA VAL A 82 -34.68 -30.38 35.52
C VAL A 82 -34.81 -31.83 36.01
N THR A 83 -33.70 -32.52 36.29
CA THR A 83 -33.68 -33.89 36.84
C THR A 83 -33.31 -33.92 38.32
N LEU A 84 -34.20 -33.44 39.18
CA LEU A 84 -34.20 -33.85 40.59
C LEU A 84 -35.65 -34.15 41.01
N PRO A 85 -36.04 -35.43 41.16
CA PRO A 85 -37.39 -35.84 41.58
C PRO A 85 -37.67 -35.58 43.06
#